data_AF-A0A7S1W179-F1
#
_entry.id   AF-A0A7S1W179-F1
#
_cell.length_a   1.000
_cell.length_b   1.000
_cell.length_c   1.000
_cell.angle_alpha   90.00
_cell.angle_beta   90.00
_cell.angle_gamma   90.00
#
_symmetry.space_group_name_H-M   'P 1'
#
loop_
_entity.id
_entity.type
_entity.pdbx_description
1 polymer ?
#
loop_
_entity_poly.entity_id
_entity_poly.type
_entity_poly.pdbx_seq_one_letter_code
_entity_poly.pdbx_strand_id
1 'polypeptide(L)'
;VFTEFTESSFFSPDGLEATAPVFGSSAFPELPSPLGQVVASLERFRRLPLADRATMLGLLYAMLDFTRDEETFAAYDRMTAHELFLRMGLSRRLVDDFIRPTLLVGLFKPPEELSAAVAMELLYYYALAHQDSFDVRWLRKGTVQGSLVRPLAASLEAAGVEVLGGCRAAELLLEGGRAAGLRYEGRGGAG
;
A
#
# COMPACT_ATOMS: atom_id res chain seq x y z
N VAL A 1 3.40 -15.46 17.17
CA VAL A 1 2.10 -14.75 16.93
C VAL A 1 1.61 -14.97 15.49
N PHE A 2 2.50 -14.87 14.49
CA PHE A 2 2.12 -15.02 13.09
C PHE A 2 2.33 -16.45 12.51
N THR A 3 1.69 -16.77 11.38
CA THR A 3 1.95 -17.95 10.51
C THR A 3 3.34 -17.87 9.91
N GLU A 4 3.82 -18.85 9.15
CA GLU A 4 4.98 -18.59 8.28
C GLU A 4 4.60 -17.59 7.17
N PHE A 5 5.62 -17.02 6.51
CA PHE A 5 5.40 -16.18 5.34
C PHE A 5 4.72 -16.99 4.24
N THR A 6 3.75 -16.38 3.58
CA THR A 6 2.91 -17.06 2.59
C THR A 6 3.04 -16.36 1.24
N GLU A 7 3.16 -17.13 0.17
CA GLU A 7 3.12 -16.58 -1.19
C GLU A 7 1.73 -15.99 -1.47
N SER A 8 1.71 -14.83 -2.11
CA SER A 8 0.45 -14.16 -2.50
C SER A 8 0.25 -14.31 -4.00
N SER A 9 -0.81 -15.01 -4.39
CA SER A 9 -1.16 -15.24 -5.79
C SER A 9 -2.25 -14.28 -6.26
N PHE A 10 -2.02 -13.59 -7.37
CA PHE A 10 -2.98 -12.72 -8.05
C PHE A 10 -3.70 -13.52 -9.12
N PHE A 11 -5.02 -13.57 -9.04
CA PHE A 11 -5.88 -14.28 -9.98
C PHE A 11 -6.74 -13.28 -10.77
N SER A 12 -6.79 -13.45 -12.10
CA SER A 12 -7.75 -12.83 -13.00
C SER A 12 -8.84 -13.84 -13.39
N PRO A 13 -9.88 -13.43 -14.15
CA PRO A 13 -10.84 -14.37 -14.73
C PRO A 13 -10.20 -15.48 -15.59
N ASP A 14 -9.02 -15.23 -16.15
CA ASP A 14 -8.29 -16.17 -17.00
C ASP A 14 -7.30 -17.06 -16.20
N GLY A 15 -7.23 -16.91 -14.88
CA GLY A 15 -6.41 -17.73 -13.97
C GLY A 15 -5.32 -16.95 -13.23
N LEU A 16 -4.26 -17.66 -12.82
CA LEU A 16 -3.13 -17.08 -12.07
C LEU A 16 -2.30 -16.11 -12.94
N GLU A 17 -2.26 -14.83 -12.57
CA GLU A 17 -1.52 -13.79 -13.30
C GLU A 17 -0.11 -13.55 -12.75
N ALA A 18 0.02 -13.55 -11.43
CA ALA A 18 1.30 -13.36 -10.76
C ALA A 18 1.30 -14.09 -9.42
N THR A 19 2.46 -14.58 -9.00
CA THR A 19 2.68 -15.02 -7.61
C THR A 19 3.77 -14.14 -7.04
N ALA A 20 3.44 -13.34 -6.03
CA ALA A 20 4.42 -12.67 -5.19
C ALA A 20 5.08 -13.75 -4.33
N PRO A 21 6.36 -14.03 -4.53
CA PRO A 21 7.06 -15.02 -3.72
C PRO A 21 7.32 -14.46 -2.33
N VAL A 22 7.58 -15.38 -1.40
CA VAL A 22 8.18 -15.04 -0.12
C VAL A 22 9.67 -14.79 -0.34
N PHE A 23 10.12 -13.55 -0.21
CA PHE A 23 11.51 -13.20 -0.46
C PHE A 23 12.42 -13.58 0.72
N GLY A 24 11.90 -13.60 1.95
CA GLY A 24 12.62 -13.99 3.16
C GLY A 24 13.09 -15.45 3.20
N SER A 25 12.67 -16.29 2.25
CA SER A 25 13.09 -17.71 2.14
C SER A 25 13.60 -18.10 0.74
N SER A 26 13.70 -17.16 -0.20
CA SER A 26 14.16 -17.43 -1.55
C SER A 26 15.69 -17.31 -1.65
N ALA A 27 16.35 -18.28 -2.30
CA ALA A 27 17.79 -18.26 -2.57
C ALA A 27 18.21 -17.23 -3.65
N PHE A 28 17.37 -16.23 -3.91
CA PHE A 28 17.64 -15.19 -4.90
C PHE A 28 18.57 -14.13 -4.30
N PRO A 29 19.64 -13.72 -5.00
CA PRO A 29 20.48 -12.62 -4.55
C PRO A 29 19.64 -11.35 -4.44
N GLU A 30 19.70 -10.65 -3.31
CA GLU A 30 19.20 -9.28 -3.15
C GLU A 30 19.98 -8.37 -4.11
N LEU A 31 19.47 -8.23 -5.32
CA LEU A 31 19.98 -7.24 -6.26
C LEU A 31 19.50 -5.85 -5.78
N PRO A 32 20.36 -4.81 -5.86
CA PRO A 32 20.00 -3.48 -5.39
C PRO A 32 18.73 -2.97 -6.11
N SER A 33 17.76 -2.49 -5.32
CA SER A 33 16.64 -1.72 -5.86
C SER A 33 17.20 -0.51 -6.60
N PRO A 34 16.68 -0.14 -7.79
CA PRO A 34 15.45 -0.64 -8.44
C PRO A 34 15.65 -1.75 -9.49
N LEU A 35 16.90 -2.04 -9.89
CA LEU A 35 17.19 -2.89 -11.06
C LEU A 35 16.90 -4.38 -10.80
N GLY A 36 17.18 -4.85 -9.58
CA GLY A 36 16.89 -6.22 -9.16
C GLY A 36 15.42 -6.59 -9.20
N GLN A 37 14.55 -5.63 -8.86
CA GLN A 37 13.11 -5.83 -8.86
C GLN A 37 12.50 -5.71 -10.26
N VAL A 38 12.99 -4.81 -11.11
CA VAL A 38 12.55 -4.78 -12.51
C VAL A 38 12.85 -6.13 -13.17
N VAL A 39 14.05 -6.70 -12.99
CA VAL A 39 14.39 -8.03 -13.54
C VAL A 39 13.52 -9.14 -12.93
N ALA A 40 13.38 -9.21 -11.61
CA ALA A 40 12.57 -10.24 -10.95
C ALA A 40 11.07 -10.14 -11.27
N SER A 41 10.52 -8.93 -11.33
CA SER A 41 9.12 -8.68 -11.73
C SER A 41 8.92 -9.04 -13.21
N LEU A 42 9.85 -8.66 -14.10
CA LEU A 42 9.81 -9.04 -15.51
C LEU A 42 9.82 -10.57 -15.70
N GLU A 43 10.67 -11.31 -14.99
CA GLU A 43 10.71 -12.78 -15.12
C GLU A 43 9.44 -13.48 -14.59
N ARG A 44 8.69 -12.84 -13.69
CA ARG A 44 7.52 -13.42 -13.02
C ARG A 44 6.20 -13.12 -13.72
N PHE A 45 6.17 -12.19 -14.67
CA PHE A 45 5.03 -12.03 -15.57
C PHE A 45 5.00 -13.18 -16.58
N ARG A 46 4.24 -14.24 -16.31
CA ARG A 46 4.14 -15.37 -17.26
C ARG A 46 3.28 -15.07 -18.49
N ARG A 47 2.42 -14.04 -18.43
CA ARG A 47 1.39 -13.77 -19.46
C ARG A 47 1.53 -12.46 -20.22
N LEU A 48 2.28 -11.49 -19.70
CA LEU A 48 2.44 -10.18 -20.36
C LEU A 48 3.60 -10.23 -21.37
N PRO A 49 3.41 -9.98 -22.68
CA PRO A 49 4.50 -9.94 -23.66
C PRO A 49 5.49 -8.80 -23.43
N LEU A 50 6.73 -8.99 -23.90
CA LEU A 50 7.83 -8.02 -23.70
C LEU A 50 7.51 -6.62 -24.23
N ALA A 51 6.76 -6.51 -25.32
CA ALA A 51 6.36 -5.22 -25.89
C ALA A 51 5.49 -4.40 -24.92
N ASP A 52 4.55 -5.04 -24.22
CA ASP A 52 3.70 -4.36 -23.24
C ASP A 52 4.48 -4.00 -21.98
N ARG A 53 5.44 -4.84 -21.59
CA ARG A 53 6.35 -4.52 -20.48
C ARG A 53 7.21 -3.30 -20.77
N ALA A 54 7.66 -3.13 -22.01
CA ALA A 54 8.43 -1.95 -22.39
C ALA A 54 7.63 -0.65 -22.19
N THR A 55 6.30 -0.69 -22.27
CA THR A 55 5.45 0.48 -21.99
C THR A 55 5.50 0.95 -20.53
N MET A 56 5.98 0.10 -19.60
CA MET A 56 6.20 0.46 -18.19
C MET A 56 7.27 1.55 -18.01
N LEU A 57 8.18 1.72 -18.99
CA LEU A 57 9.25 2.73 -18.91
C LEU A 57 8.69 4.15 -18.74
N GLY A 58 7.55 4.46 -19.35
CA GLY A 58 6.88 5.76 -19.18
C GLY A 58 6.42 5.97 -17.73
N LEU A 59 5.89 4.91 -17.09
CA LEU A 59 5.50 4.99 -15.68
C LEU A 59 6.71 5.15 -14.76
N LEU A 60 7.80 4.41 -15.01
CA LEU A 60 9.05 4.54 -14.25
C LEU A 60 9.63 5.95 -14.35
N TYR A 61 9.56 6.58 -15.53
CA TYR A 61 9.93 7.98 -15.69
C TYR A 61 9.07 8.90 -14.84
N ALA A 62 7.73 8.75 -14.90
CA ALA A 62 6.82 9.56 -14.09
C ALA A 62 7.06 9.39 -12.58
N MET A 63 7.39 8.17 -12.13
CA MET A 63 7.75 7.88 -10.74
C MET A 63 9.03 8.61 -10.27
N LEU A 64 9.99 8.85 -11.16
CA LEU A 64 11.18 9.63 -10.84
C LEU A 64 10.90 11.15 -10.84
N ASP A 65 9.94 11.60 -11.65
CA ASP A 65 9.62 13.01 -11.84
C ASP A 65 8.64 13.56 -10.80
N PHE A 66 7.67 12.77 -10.31
CA PHE A 66 6.55 13.31 -9.53
C PHE A 66 6.90 13.88 -8.15
N THR A 67 8.07 13.53 -7.62
CA THR A 67 8.58 14.05 -6.34
C THR A 67 9.62 15.16 -6.50
N ARG A 68 9.82 15.67 -7.73
CA ARG A 68 10.83 16.68 -8.04
C ARG A 68 10.64 18.00 -7.28
N ASP A 69 9.39 18.46 -7.22
CA ASP A 69 9.00 19.71 -6.55
C ASP A 69 7.48 19.71 -6.26
N GLU A 70 7.04 20.63 -5.41
CA GLU A 70 5.64 20.71 -4.94
C GLU A 70 4.65 21.00 -6.07
N GLU A 71 5.04 21.82 -7.06
CA GLU A 71 4.18 22.14 -8.21
C GLU A 71 3.95 20.91 -9.09
N THR A 72 5.01 20.16 -9.34
CA THR A 72 5.01 18.92 -10.11
C THR A 72 4.21 17.85 -9.41
N PHE A 73 4.43 17.66 -8.11
CA PHE A 73 3.64 16.75 -7.28
C PHE A 73 2.15 17.11 -7.34
N ALA A 74 1.80 18.37 -7.14
CA ALA A 74 0.41 18.83 -7.19
C ALA A 74 -0.21 18.65 -8.59
N ALA A 75 0.58 18.73 -9.66
CA ALA A 75 0.10 18.44 -11.01
C ALA A 75 -0.25 16.96 -11.19
N TYR A 76 0.58 16.04 -10.68
CA TYR A 76 0.28 14.61 -10.69
C TYR A 76 -0.85 14.23 -9.72
N ASP A 77 -0.97 14.90 -8.57
CA ASP A 77 -2.05 14.61 -7.63
C ASP A 77 -3.42 15.10 -8.13
N ARG A 78 -3.46 16.15 -8.96
CA ARG A 78 -4.69 16.62 -9.60
C ARG A 78 -5.15 15.75 -10.77
N MET A 79 -4.27 14.95 -11.37
CA MET A 79 -4.63 14.08 -12.49
C MET A 79 -5.01 12.69 -11.99
N THR A 80 -5.90 12.02 -12.71
CA THR A 80 -6.23 10.63 -12.40
C THR A 80 -5.10 9.69 -12.82
N ALA A 81 -4.99 8.53 -12.18
CA ALA A 81 -4.05 7.50 -12.56
C ALA A 81 -4.31 7.01 -13.99
N HIS A 82 -5.57 6.95 -14.41
CA HIS A 82 -5.95 6.61 -15.79
C HIS A 82 -5.35 7.60 -16.80
N GLU A 83 -5.49 8.91 -16.56
CA GLU A 83 -4.89 9.95 -17.42
C GLU A 83 -3.36 9.85 -17.47
N LEU A 84 -2.72 9.54 -16.35
CA LEU A 84 -1.28 9.29 -16.31
C LEU A 84 -0.90 8.14 -17.24
N PHE A 85 -1.62 7.00 -17.16
CA PHE A 85 -1.30 5.82 -17.96
C PHE A 85 -1.41 6.09 -19.45
N LEU A 86 -2.43 6.85 -19.87
CA LEU A 86 -2.56 7.30 -21.25
C LEU A 86 -1.40 8.23 -21.64
N ARG A 87 -1.07 9.22 -20.79
CA ARG A 87 -0.01 10.19 -21.05
C ARG A 87 1.37 9.54 -21.16
N MET A 88 1.61 8.48 -20.39
CA MET A 88 2.86 7.73 -20.39
C MET A 88 2.89 6.58 -21.40
N GLY A 89 1.83 6.41 -22.20
CA GLY A 89 1.78 5.44 -23.29
C GLY A 89 1.73 3.99 -22.84
N LEU A 90 1.14 3.71 -21.68
CA LEU A 90 1.00 2.35 -21.18
C LEU A 90 0.06 1.55 -22.08
N SER A 91 0.45 0.32 -22.40
CA SER A 91 -0.42 -0.59 -23.14
C SER A 91 -1.68 -0.90 -22.33
N ARG A 92 -2.82 -1.00 -23.03
CA ARG A 92 -4.10 -1.36 -22.39
C ARG A 92 -4.00 -2.70 -21.65
N ARG A 93 -3.28 -3.67 -22.22
CA ARG A 93 -3.08 -4.97 -21.57
C ARG A 93 -2.32 -4.86 -20.25
N LEU A 94 -1.26 -4.06 -20.20
CA LEU A 94 -0.54 -3.80 -18.95
C LEU A 94 -1.45 -3.14 -17.91
N VAL A 95 -2.28 -2.18 -18.32
CA VAL A 95 -3.20 -1.49 -17.41
C VAL A 95 -4.28 -2.45 -16.89
N ASP A 96 -4.95 -3.17 -17.77
CA ASP A 96 -6.12 -3.99 -17.43
C ASP A 96 -5.74 -5.30 -16.70
N ASP A 97 -4.64 -5.95 -17.08
CA ASP A 97 -4.27 -7.27 -16.55
C ASP A 97 -3.40 -7.18 -15.30
N PHE A 98 -2.67 -6.07 -15.11
CA PHE A 98 -1.70 -5.94 -14.02
C PHE A 98 -1.97 -4.75 -13.11
N ILE A 99 -2.02 -3.54 -13.66
CA ILE A 99 -2.09 -2.33 -12.82
C ILE A 99 -3.45 -2.19 -12.14
N ARG A 100 -4.55 -2.35 -12.88
CA ARG A 100 -5.91 -2.22 -12.34
C ARG A 100 -6.18 -3.24 -11.23
N PRO A 101 -5.89 -4.55 -11.36
CA PRO A 101 -6.01 -5.49 -10.26
C PRO A 101 -5.16 -5.11 -9.04
N THR A 102 -3.93 -4.65 -9.25
CA THR A 102 -3.04 -4.21 -8.16
C THR A 102 -3.63 -3.02 -7.40
N LEU A 103 -4.18 -2.02 -8.10
CA LEU A 103 -4.83 -0.87 -7.49
C LEU A 103 -6.12 -1.25 -6.75
N LEU A 104 -6.91 -2.19 -7.30
CA LEU A 104 -8.13 -2.67 -6.64
C LEU A 104 -7.84 -3.46 -5.37
N VAL A 105 -6.75 -4.23 -5.32
CA VAL A 105 -6.34 -4.95 -4.12
C VAL A 105 -5.70 -4.03 -3.09
N GLY A 106 -4.87 -3.07 -3.53
CA GLY A 106 -4.13 -2.20 -2.62
C GLY A 106 -4.94 -1.01 -2.09
N LEU A 107 -5.76 -0.40 -2.95
CA LEU A 107 -6.47 0.86 -2.67
C LEU A 107 -7.99 0.75 -2.80
N PHE A 108 -8.52 -0.42 -3.16
CA PHE A 108 -9.96 -0.68 -3.29
C PHE A 108 -10.70 0.23 -4.28
N LYS A 109 -9.97 0.84 -5.22
CA LYS A 109 -10.52 1.76 -6.22
C LYS A 109 -9.88 1.56 -7.60
N PRO A 110 -10.64 1.81 -8.68
CA PRO A 110 -10.11 1.76 -10.03
C PRO A 110 -9.26 3.02 -10.35
N PRO A 111 -8.36 2.96 -11.35
CA PRO A 111 -7.46 4.06 -11.71
C PRO A 111 -8.16 5.36 -12.13
N GLU A 112 -9.41 5.28 -12.58
CA GLU A 112 -10.22 6.45 -12.93
C GLU A 112 -10.66 7.26 -11.69
N GLU A 113 -10.61 6.66 -10.48
CA GLU A 113 -11.01 7.29 -9.21
C GLU A 113 -9.84 7.59 -8.28
N LEU A 114 -8.61 7.32 -8.71
CA LEU A 114 -7.38 7.52 -7.94
C LEU A 114 -6.57 8.65 -8.53
N SER A 115 -5.94 9.49 -7.69
CA SER A 115 -4.92 10.41 -8.17
C SER A 115 -3.70 9.64 -8.68
N ALA A 116 -3.01 10.21 -9.67
CA ALA A 116 -1.81 9.60 -10.21
C ALA A 116 -0.70 9.51 -9.17
N ALA A 117 -0.60 10.49 -8.27
CA ALA A 117 0.35 10.47 -7.15
C ALA A 117 0.14 9.25 -6.24
N VAL A 118 -1.09 9.02 -5.76
CA VAL A 118 -1.41 7.87 -4.90
C VAL A 118 -1.19 6.54 -5.61
N ALA A 119 -1.57 6.45 -6.89
CA ALA A 119 -1.33 5.24 -7.68
C ALA A 119 0.16 4.98 -7.89
N MET A 120 0.95 6.01 -8.20
CA MET A 120 2.40 5.88 -8.35
C MET A 120 3.09 5.52 -7.04
N GLU A 121 2.63 6.02 -5.89
CA GLU A 121 3.18 5.64 -4.59
C GLU A 121 2.95 4.16 -4.31
N LEU A 122 1.72 3.65 -4.47
CA LEU A 122 1.43 2.23 -4.33
C LEU A 122 2.29 1.40 -5.31
N LEU A 123 2.33 1.80 -6.58
CA LEU A 123 3.06 1.05 -7.61
C LEU A 123 4.57 1.13 -7.42
N TYR A 124 5.10 2.20 -6.83
CA TYR A 124 6.49 2.30 -6.40
C TYR A 124 6.77 1.28 -5.29
N TYR A 125 5.91 1.21 -4.27
CA TYR A 125 6.03 0.18 -3.24
C TYR A 125 5.92 -1.22 -3.83
N TYR A 126 5.08 -1.41 -4.84
CA TYR A 126 4.82 -2.71 -5.47
C TYR A 126 5.91 -3.18 -6.44
N ALA A 127 6.49 -2.26 -7.21
CA ALA A 127 7.42 -2.58 -8.28
C ALA A 127 8.88 -2.27 -7.96
N LEU A 128 9.15 -1.40 -6.97
CA LEU A 128 10.48 -0.83 -6.70
C LEU A 128 10.93 -0.90 -5.23
N ALA A 129 10.03 -0.78 -4.25
CA ALA A 129 10.42 -0.85 -2.83
C ALA A 129 10.64 -2.31 -2.39
N HIS A 130 11.76 -2.51 -1.69
CA HIS A 130 12.33 -3.74 -1.09
C HIS A 130 11.58 -5.06 -1.28
N GLN A 131 12.32 -6.08 -1.74
CA GLN A 131 11.79 -7.38 -2.16
C GLN A 131 10.92 -8.04 -1.07
N ASP A 132 11.29 -7.93 0.19
CA ASP A 132 10.55 -8.45 1.36
C ASP A 132 9.23 -7.74 1.71
N SER A 133 8.91 -6.61 1.07
CA SER A 133 7.75 -5.78 1.43
C SER A 133 6.39 -6.46 1.20
N PHE A 134 6.35 -7.57 0.46
CA PHE A 134 5.14 -8.34 0.16
C PHE A 134 5.05 -9.68 0.89
N ASP A 135 5.99 -9.94 1.79
CA ASP A 135 5.98 -11.15 2.59
C ASP A 135 4.87 -11.05 3.63
N VAL A 136 3.69 -11.57 3.28
CA VAL A 136 2.53 -11.54 4.18
C VAL A 136 2.60 -12.68 5.19
N ARG A 137 2.23 -12.38 6.43
CA ARG A 137 1.95 -13.37 7.47
C ARG A 137 0.60 -13.07 8.08
N TRP A 138 -0.09 -14.12 8.47
CA TRP A 138 -1.39 -14.02 9.12
C TRP A 138 -1.24 -14.20 10.62
N LEU A 139 -2.19 -13.68 11.39
CA LEU A 139 -2.28 -14.06 12.80
C LEU A 139 -2.59 -15.55 12.88
N ARG A 140 -1.71 -16.33 13.54
CA ARG A 140 -1.86 -17.79 13.66
C ARG A 140 -3.10 -18.16 14.49
N LYS A 141 -3.44 -17.33 15.48
CA LYS A 141 -4.59 -17.48 16.37
C LYS A 141 -4.96 -16.15 17.00
N GLY A 142 -6.19 -16.04 17.46
CA GLY A 142 -6.72 -14.85 18.12
C GLY A 142 -7.13 -13.76 17.14
N THR A 143 -7.56 -12.62 17.69
CA THR A 143 -7.97 -11.45 16.92
C THR A 143 -6.86 -10.41 16.88
N VAL A 144 -6.94 -9.44 15.95
CA VAL A 144 -6.06 -8.25 15.94
C VAL A 144 -6.13 -7.52 17.28
N GLN A 145 -7.35 -7.36 17.84
CA GLN A 145 -7.55 -6.71 19.12
C GLN A 145 -6.80 -7.43 20.26
N GLY A 146 -6.93 -8.75 20.36
CA GLY A 146 -6.30 -9.52 21.45
C GLY A 146 -4.80 -9.72 21.26
N SER A 147 -4.34 -9.88 20.02
CA SER A 147 -2.97 -10.31 19.73
C SER A 147 -2.01 -9.16 19.46
N LEU A 148 -2.52 -7.99 19.04
CA LEU A 148 -1.72 -6.81 18.70
C LEU A 148 -2.08 -5.59 19.54
N VAL A 149 -3.37 -5.23 19.59
CA VAL A 149 -3.80 -4.00 20.27
C VAL A 149 -3.69 -4.11 21.80
N ARG A 150 -4.10 -5.24 22.39
CA ARG A 150 -4.06 -5.44 23.85
C ARG A 150 -2.63 -5.45 24.41
N PRO A 151 -1.64 -6.12 23.80
CA PRO A 151 -0.24 -6.01 24.24
C PRO A 151 0.31 -4.58 24.18
N LEU A 152 0.00 -3.83 23.13
CA LEU A 152 0.38 -2.41 23.03
C LEU A 152 -0.26 -1.59 24.16
N ALA A 153 -1.56 -1.76 24.40
CA ALA A 153 -2.25 -1.07 25.49
C ALA A 153 -1.63 -1.39 26.85
N ALA A 154 -1.32 -2.66 27.14
CA ALA A 154 -0.66 -3.06 28.38
C ALA A 154 0.73 -2.44 28.54
N SER A 155 1.48 -2.28 27.45
CA SER A 155 2.78 -1.60 27.46
C SER A 155 2.64 -0.11 27.78
N LEU A 156 1.58 0.54 27.31
CA LEU A 156 1.28 1.94 27.62
C LEU A 156 0.81 2.10 29.07
N GLU A 157 -0.06 1.21 29.55
CA GLU A 157 -0.52 1.15 30.94
C GLU A 157 0.66 0.98 31.92
N ALA A 158 1.62 0.10 31.59
CA ALA A 158 2.85 -0.07 32.37
C ALA A 158 3.74 1.19 32.39
N ALA A 159 3.64 2.04 31.36
CA ALA A 159 4.31 3.34 31.30
C ALA A 159 3.53 4.47 31.99
N GLY A 160 2.39 4.16 32.63
CA GLY A 160 1.56 5.12 33.36
C GLY A 160 0.48 5.80 32.50
N VAL A 161 0.21 5.31 31.30
CA VAL A 161 -0.88 5.81 30.43
C VAL A 161 -2.20 5.16 30.81
N GLU A 162 -3.24 5.96 31.03
CA GLU A 162 -4.59 5.44 31.21
C GLU A 162 -5.26 5.16 29.85
N VAL A 163 -5.69 3.92 29.62
CA VAL A 163 -6.36 3.51 28.38
C VAL A 163 -7.85 3.32 28.63
N LEU A 164 -8.67 4.23 28.08
CA LEU A 164 -10.13 4.22 28.24
C LEU A 164 -10.82 3.53 27.06
N GLY A 165 -11.43 2.37 27.31
CA GLY A 165 -12.21 1.64 26.32
C GLY A 165 -13.69 2.05 26.30
N GLY A 166 -14.31 2.08 25.12
CA GLY A 166 -15.75 2.36 24.99
C GLY A 166 -16.13 3.82 25.25
N CYS A 167 -15.16 4.73 25.14
CA CYS A 167 -15.35 6.18 25.23
C CYS A 167 -15.32 6.80 23.83
N ARG A 168 -16.34 7.59 23.49
CA ARG A 168 -16.38 8.37 22.25
C ARG A 168 -15.99 9.82 22.54
N ALA A 169 -14.99 10.33 21.83
CA ALA A 169 -14.69 11.76 21.79
C ALA A 169 -15.90 12.54 21.24
N ALA A 170 -16.49 13.42 22.05
CA ALA A 170 -17.71 14.14 21.71
C ALA A 170 -17.44 15.59 21.28
N GLU A 171 -16.53 16.28 21.96
CA GLU A 171 -16.22 17.68 21.70
C GLU A 171 -14.77 18.02 22.03
N LEU A 172 -14.10 18.77 21.15
CA LEU A 172 -12.80 19.40 21.44
C LEU A 172 -13.02 20.73 22.14
N LEU A 173 -12.40 20.91 23.30
CA LEU A 173 -12.44 22.16 24.05
C LEU A 173 -11.29 23.04 23.57
N LEU A 174 -11.60 24.23 23.08
CA LEU A 174 -10.62 25.16 22.52
C LEU A 174 -10.47 26.41 23.38
N GLU A 175 -9.23 26.81 23.62
CA GLU A 175 -8.87 28.08 24.27
C GLU A 175 -7.86 28.83 23.39
N GLY A 176 -8.18 30.07 23.02
CA GLY A 176 -7.31 30.89 22.16
C GLY A 176 -6.97 30.24 20.81
N GLY A 177 -7.89 29.42 20.26
CA GLY A 177 -7.69 28.67 19.02
C GLY A 177 -6.82 27.42 19.14
N ARG A 178 -6.44 27.00 20.35
CA ARG A 178 -5.71 25.75 20.60
C ARG A 178 -6.57 24.75 21.37
N ALA A 179 -6.37 23.46 21.11
CA ALA A 179 -7.00 22.41 21.89
C ALA A 179 -6.47 22.42 23.32
N ALA A 180 -7.36 22.64 24.29
CA ALA A 180 -7.08 22.64 25.72
C ALA A 180 -7.64 21.39 26.41
N GLY A 181 -8.60 20.69 25.78
CA GLY A 181 -9.17 19.46 26.31
C GLY A 181 -10.12 18.76 25.33
N LEU A 182 -10.71 17.67 25.81
CA LEU A 182 -11.71 16.88 25.09
C LEU A 182 -12.79 16.45 26.08
N ARG A 183 -14.06 16.58 25.70
CA ARG A 183 -15.18 15.93 26.38
C ARG A 183 -15.46 14.58 25.73
N TYR A 184 -15.71 13.54 26.53
CA TYR A 184 -16.05 12.23 26.00
C TYR A 184 -17.30 11.63 26.64
N GLU A 185 -17.94 10.74 25.91
CA GLU A 185 -19.10 9.97 26.36
C GLU A 185 -18.67 8.52 26.58
N GLY A 186 -18.69 8.07 27.84
CA GLY A 186 -18.45 6.68 28.19
C GLY A 186 -19.74 5.88 28.29
N ARG A 187 -19.65 4.54 28.27
CA ARG A 187 -20.80 3.64 28.50
C ARG A 187 -21.50 3.83 29.86
N GLY A 188 -20.91 4.60 30.80
CA GLY A 188 -21.47 4.93 32.11
C GLY A 188 -21.92 6.39 32.29
N GLY A 189 -21.87 7.22 31.24
CA GLY A 189 -22.16 8.66 31.30
C GLY A 189 -21.04 9.53 30.74
N ALA A 190 -21.28 10.84 30.65
CA ALA A 190 -20.30 11.82 30.16
C ALA A 190 -19.20 12.07 31.21
N GLY A 191 -17.96 12.18 30.74
CA GLY A 191 -16.76 12.47 31.54
C GLY A 191 -15.89 13.55 30.90
#